data_AF-A0A8B0SNE2-F1
#
_entry.id   AF-A0A8B0SNE2-F1
#
_cell.length_a   1.000
_cell.length_b   1.000
_cell.length_c   1.000
_cell.angle_alpha   90.00
_cell.angle_beta   90.00
_cell.angle_gamma   90.00
#
_symmetry.space_group_name_H-M   'P 1'
#
loop_
_entity.id
_entity.type
_entity.pdbx_description
1 polymer ?
#
loop_
_entity_poly.entity_id
_entity_poly.type
_entity_poly.pdbx_seq_one_letter_code
_entity_poly.pdbx_strand_id
1 'polypeptide(L)'
;MDKRYTPLSPIEQLQQRIALLDTIQQQPDIPLAQAIRQLRTGLRLTVQEYSRLTGVAPRTIHAIEAGNANPAINTVSKLLQPFGLTLGITHTTPHSRPAPPVDQPFPSHTA
;
A
#
# COMPACT_ATOMS: atom_id res chain seq x y z
N MET A 1 6.66 20.90 -1.39
CA MET A 1 7.90 20.14 -1.60
C MET A 1 8.81 20.39 -0.41
N ASP A 2 8.82 19.45 0.54
CA ASP A 2 9.64 19.51 1.76
C ASP A 2 11.10 19.21 1.41
N LYS A 3 12.02 20.08 1.84
CA LYS A 3 13.46 20.07 1.50
C LYS A 3 14.26 19.07 2.35
N ARG A 4 13.82 17.81 2.45
CA ARG A 4 14.50 16.76 3.26
C ARG A 4 14.92 15.50 2.51
N TYR A 5 14.73 15.44 1.20
CA TYR A 5 15.12 14.26 0.43
C TYR A 5 16.30 14.55 -0.48
N THR A 6 17.42 13.89 -0.19
CA THR A 6 18.54 13.73 -1.12
C THR A 6 17.99 13.08 -2.39
N PRO A 7 18.16 13.71 -3.57
CA PRO A 7 17.73 13.10 -4.83
C PRO A 7 18.56 11.84 -5.06
N LEU A 8 17.89 10.69 -5.12
CA LEU A 8 18.51 9.43 -5.51
C LEU A 8 19.01 9.53 -6.95
N SER A 9 20.13 8.91 -7.25
CA SER A 9 20.63 8.87 -8.62
C SER A 9 19.63 8.14 -9.54
N PRO A 10 19.62 8.44 -10.85
CA PRO A 10 18.73 7.78 -11.81
C PRO A 10 18.83 6.25 -11.80
N ILE A 11 20.02 5.72 -11.51
CA ILE A 11 20.28 4.27 -11.42
C ILE A 11 19.64 3.68 -10.16
N GLU A 12 19.78 4.35 -9.01
CA GLU A 12 19.16 3.89 -7.76
C GLU A 12 17.63 3.94 -7.83
N GLN A 13 17.06 4.96 -8.49
CA GLN A 13 15.61 5.03 -8.71
C GLN A 13 15.11 3.85 -9.56
N LEU A 14 15.86 3.47 -10.60
CA LEU A 14 15.54 2.30 -11.43
C LEU A 14 15.65 1.00 -10.62
N GLN A 15 16.71 0.83 -9.84
CA GLN A 15 16.90 -0.34 -8.98
C GLN A 15 15.80 -0.48 -7.94
N GLN A 16 15.38 0.63 -7.30
CA GLN A 16 14.25 0.62 -6.38
C GLN A 16 12.96 0.21 -7.05
N ARG A 17 12.73 0.65 -8.29
CA ARG A 17 11.55 0.27 -9.07
C ARG A 17 11.56 -1.23 -9.40
N ILE A 18 12.71 -1.78 -9.80
CA ILE A 18 12.85 -3.21 -10.11
C ILE A 18 12.62 -4.06 -8.84
N ALA A 19 13.25 -3.71 -7.73
CA ALA A 19 13.13 -4.46 -6.47
C ALA A 19 11.69 -4.45 -5.90
N LEU A 20 10.97 -3.34 -6.05
CA LEU A 20 9.57 -3.22 -5.65
C LEU A 20 8.71 -4.21 -6.46
N LEU A 21 8.87 -4.21 -7.78
CA LEU A 21 8.09 -5.10 -8.67
C LEU A 21 8.37 -6.58 -8.39
N ASP A 22 9.64 -6.94 -8.14
CA ASP A 22 10.01 -8.30 -7.76
C ASP A 22 9.35 -8.72 -6.44
N THR A 23 9.37 -7.85 -5.42
CA THR A 23 8.72 -8.12 -4.12
C THR A 23 7.21 -8.33 -4.26
N ILE A 24 6.54 -7.53 -5.10
CA ILE A 24 5.10 -7.70 -5.38
C ILE A 24 4.85 -9.05 -6.06
N GLN A 25 5.70 -9.44 -7.01
CA GLN A 25 5.56 -10.71 -7.71
C GLN A 25 5.78 -11.92 -6.77
N GLN A 26 6.70 -11.81 -5.80
CA GLN A 26 6.99 -12.87 -4.84
C GLN A 26 5.97 -12.96 -3.68
N GLN A 27 5.11 -11.96 -3.50
CA GLN A 27 4.11 -11.92 -2.43
C GLN A 27 2.71 -11.59 -2.98
N PRO A 28 2.03 -12.55 -3.63
CA PRO A 28 0.67 -12.36 -4.14
C PRO A 28 -0.39 -12.17 -3.04
N ASP A 29 -0.04 -12.41 -1.78
CA ASP A 29 -0.94 -12.33 -0.60
C ASP A 29 -0.83 -10.98 0.16
N ILE A 30 -0.15 -9.98 -0.39
CA ILE A 30 -0.08 -8.66 0.27
C ILE A 30 -1.49 -8.04 0.33
N PRO A 31 -1.95 -7.57 1.51
CA PRO A 31 -3.23 -6.87 1.63
C PRO A 31 -3.26 -5.64 0.73
N LEU A 32 -4.39 -5.40 0.08
CA LEU A 32 -4.57 -4.27 -0.82
C LEU A 32 -4.11 -2.94 -0.22
N ALA A 33 -4.49 -2.66 1.03
CA ALA A 33 -4.09 -1.45 1.76
C ALA A 33 -2.57 -1.28 1.83
N GLN A 34 -1.85 -2.37 2.09
CA GLN A 34 -0.40 -2.39 2.19
C GLN A 34 0.26 -2.25 0.81
N ALA A 35 -0.27 -2.93 -0.21
CA ALA A 35 0.22 -2.81 -1.59
C ALA A 35 0.11 -1.38 -2.11
N ILE A 36 -1.05 -0.74 -1.93
CA ILE A 36 -1.27 0.67 -2.32
C ILE A 36 -0.33 1.61 -1.58
N ARG A 37 -0.14 1.39 -0.26
CA ARG A 37 0.80 2.18 0.54
C ARG A 37 2.24 2.03 0.03
N GLN A 38 2.67 0.80 -0.27
CA GLN A 38 4.01 0.51 -0.80
C GLN A 38 4.23 1.16 -2.16
N LEU A 39 3.26 1.10 -3.07
CA LEU A 39 3.34 1.76 -4.38
C LEU A 39 3.53 3.27 -4.22
N ARG A 40 2.74 3.89 -3.32
CA ARG A 40 2.86 5.33 -3.05
C ARG A 40 4.20 5.71 -2.42
N THR A 41 4.65 4.98 -1.39
CA THR A 41 5.90 5.30 -0.68
C THR A 41 7.14 4.95 -1.51
N GLY A 42 7.09 3.88 -2.31
CA GLY A 42 8.19 3.48 -3.18
C GLY A 42 8.50 4.53 -4.25
N LEU A 43 7.48 5.23 -4.75
CA LEU A 43 7.64 6.38 -5.64
C LEU A 43 7.84 7.72 -4.92
N ARG A 44 7.91 7.72 -3.57
CA ARG A 44 8.01 8.94 -2.74
C ARG A 44 6.92 9.97 -3.03
N LEU A 45 5.71 9.51 -3.37
CA LEU A 45 4.57 10.38 -3.64
C LEU A 45 3.83 10.73 -2.34
N THR A 46 3.47 11.99 -2.19
CA THR A 46 2.47 12.40 -1.21
C THR A 46 1.09 11.89 -1.61
N VAL A 47 0.16 11.82 -0.66
CA VAL A 47 -1.23 11.40 -0.97
C VAL A 47 -1.90 12.36 -1.94
N GLN A 48 -1.56 13.66 -1.90
CA GLN A 48 -2.09 14.62 -2.87
C GLN A 48 -1.55 14.40 -4.28
N GLU A 49 -0.25 14.10 -4.44
CA GLU A 49 0.32 13.79 -5.75
C GLU A 49 -0.25 12.49 -6.30
N TYR A 50 -0.39 11.49 -5.44
CA TYR A 50 -0.97 10.21 -5.82
C TYR A 50 -2.45 10.33 -6.21
N SER A 51 -3.19 11.20 -5.52
CA SER A 51 -4.56 11.57 -5.87
C SER A 51 -4.64 12.22 -7.25
N ARG A 52 -3.77 13.19 -7.55
CA ARG A 52 -3.73 13.85 -8.87
C ARG A 52 -3.39 12.89 -10.00
N LEU A 53 -2.49 11.94 -9.73
CA LEU A 53 -2.01 10.95 -10.69
C LEU A 53 -3.06 9.86 -10.99
N THR A 54 -3.86 9.48 -10.01
CA THR A 54 -4.87 8.40 -10.14
C THR A 54 -6.30 8.91 -10.36
N GLY A 55 -6.55 10.19 -10.10
CA GLY A 55 -7.90 10.79 -10.11
C GLY A 55 -8.78 10.33 -8.93
N VAL A 56 -8.20 9.68 -7.91
CA VAL A 56 -8.92 9.22 -6.71
C VAL A 56 -8.79 10.26 -5.62
N ALA A 57 -9.87 10.55 -4.89
CA ALA A 57 -9.85 11.55 -3.84
C ALA A 57 -8.84 11.21 -2.71
N PRO A 58 -8.11 12.20 -2.15
CA PRO A 58 -7.11 11.96 -1.10
C PRO A 58 -7.68 11.24 0.12
N ARG A 59 -8.92 11.58 0.51
CA ARG A 59 -9.64 10.96 1.62
C ARG A 59 -9.89 9.47 1.38
N THR A 60 -10.22 9.10 0.15
CA THR A 60 -10.42 7.70 -0.26
C THR A 60 -9.11 6.94 -0.21
N ILE A 61 -8.01 7.53 -0.68
CA ILE A 61 -6.67 6.92 -0.61
C ILE A 61 -6.27 6.66 0.85
N HIS A 62 -6.43 7.66 1.73
CA HIS A 62 -6.16 7.48 3.16
C HIS A 62 -6.99 6.37 3.80
N ALA A 63 -8.28 6.30 3.48
CA ALA A 63 -9.17 5.28 4.03
C ALA A 63 -8.79 3.87 3.54
N ILE A 64 -8.37 3.74 2.27
CA ILE A 64 -7.86 2.48 1.70
C ILE A 64 -6.56 2.06 2.39
N GLU A 65 -5.59 2.97 2.55
CA GLU A 65 -4.31 2.67 3.21
C GLU A 65 -4.45 2.33 4.69
N ALA A 66 -5.48 2.87 5.35
CA ALA A 66 -5.82 2.54 6.73
C ALA A 66 -6.52 1.17 6.88
N GLY A 67 -6.89 0.51 5.77
CA GLY A 67 -7.65 -0.74 5.78
C GLY A 67 -9.10 -0.59 6.25
N ASN A 68 -9.61 0.64 6.35
CA ASN A 68 -10.96 0.95 6.85
C ASN A 68 -11.93 1.34 5.72
N ALA A 69 -11.56 1.11 4.46
CA ALA A 69 -12.42 1.38 3.31
C ALA A 69 -12.87 0.07 2.67
N ASN A 70 -14.10 0.07 2.14
CA ASN A 70 -14.57 -0.89 1.15
C ASN A 70 -14.57 -0.22 -0.25
N PRO A 71 -13.40 -0.10 -0.91
CA PRO A 71 -13.32 0.57 -2.19
C PRO A 71 -13.99 -0.25 -3.29
N ALA A 72 -14.67 0.42 -4.21
CA ALA A 72 -15.12 -0.21 -5.44
C ALA A 72 -13.91 -0.73 -6.23
N ILE A 73 -14.07 -1.87 -6.90
CA ILE A 73 -13.03 -2.48 -7.76
C ILE A 73 -12.46 -1.45 -8.74
N ASN A 74 -13.31 -0.63 -9.35
CA ASN A 74 -12.90 0.44 -10.25
C ASN A 74 -11.94 1.46 -9.61
N THR A 75 -12.18 1.82 -8.34
CA THR A 75 -11.28 2.73 -7.60
C THR A 75 -9.91 2.10 -7.43
N VAL A 76 -9.87 0.82 -7.09
CA VAL A 76 -8.61 0.08 -6.95
C VAL A 76 -7.89 -0.02 -8.28
N SER A 77 -8.59 -0.36 -9.36
CA SER A 77 -8.02 -0.38 -10.71
C SER A 77 -7.40 0.97 -11.09
N LYS A 78 -8.04 2.09 -10.78
CA LYS A 78 -7.49 3.44 -11.03
C LYS A 78 -6.20 3.72 -10.25
N LEU A 79 -6.08 3.19 -9.03
CA LEU A 79 -4.85 3.33 -8.24
C LEU A 79 -3.68 2.51 -8.83
N LEU A 80 -3.98 1.38 -9.47
CA LEU A 80 -3.00 0.44 -10.03
C LEU A 80 -2.61 0.77 -11.49
N GLN A 81 -3.52 1.33 -12.27
CA GLN A 81 -3.37 1.59 -13.70
C GLN A 81 -2.12 2.43 -14.08
N PRO A 82 -1.73 3.49 -13.33
CA PRO A 82 -0.52 4.25 -13.62
C PRO A 82 0.79 3.46 -13.51
N PHE A 83 0.76 2.30 -12.85
CA PHE A 83 1.90 1.41 -12.69
C PHE A 83 1.86 0.23 -13.66
N GLY A 84 0.84 0.16 -14.53
CA GLY A 84 0.62 -1.01 -15.39
C GLY A 84 0.14 -2.25 -14.61
N LEU A 85 -0.37 -2.06 -13.39
CA LEU A 85 -0.86 -3.14 -12.54
C LEU A 85 -2.38 -3.29 -12.70
N THR A 86 -2.87 -4.52 -12.55
CA THR A 86 -4.29 -4.86 -12.59
C THR A 86 -4.66 -5.78 -11.44
N LEU A 87 -5.94 -5.82 -11.08
CA LEU A 87 -6.47 -6.82 -10.15
C LEU A 87 -6.62 -8.16 -10.87
N GLY A 88 -6.37 -9.25 -10.14
CA GLY A 88 -6.48 -10.62 -10.64
C GLY A 88 -7.03 -11.56 -9.56
N ILE A 89 -7.48 -12.73 -9.99
CA ILE A 89 -7.98 -13.79 -9.12
C ILE A 89 -6.77 -14.66 -8.74
N THR A 90 -6.59 -14.92 -7.45
CA THR A 90 -5.49 -15.70 -6.88
C THR A 90 -6.05 -16.79 -5.96
N HIS A 91 -5.23 -17.80 -5.66
CA HIS A 91 -5.59 -18.85 -4.71
C HIS A 91 -5.75 -18.24 -3.31
N THR A 92 -6.78 -18.67 -2.59
CA THR A 92 -7.03 -18.21 -1.22
C THR A 92 -6.04 -18.89 -0.29
N THR A 93 -4.84 -18.31 -0.15
CA THR A 93 -3.98 -18.60 1.00
C THR A 93 -4.55 -17.83 2.20
N PRO A 94 -4.71 -18.47 3.37
CA PRO A 94 -5.16 -17.75 4.55
C PRO A 94 -4.10 -16.70 4.93
N HIS A 95 -4.45 -15.43 4.74
CA HIS A 95 -3.64 -14.31 5.22
C HIS A 95 -3.52 -14.42 6.74
N SER A 96 -2.36 -14.84 7.25
CA SER A 96 -2.06 -14.80 8.68
C SER A 96 -2.07 -13.34 9.12
N ARG A 97 -3.22 -12.89 9.66
CA ARG A 97 -3.33 -11.63 10.39
C ARG A 97 -2.19 -11.62 11.41
N PRO A 98 -1.30 -10.61 11.45
CA PRO A 98 -0.28 -10.56 12.48
C PRO A 98 -0.99 -10.67 13.83
N ALA A 99 -0.67 -11.72 14.57
CA ALA A 99 -1.28 -11.97 15.87
C ALA A 99 -1.09 -10.70 16.72
N PRO A 100 -2.13 -10.23 17.43
CA PRO A 100 -1.92 -9.16 18.39
C PRO A 100 -0.78 -9.58 19.34
N PRO A 101 0.12 -8.67 19.73
CA PRO A 101 1.21 -9.01 20.63
C PRO A 101 0.63 -9.69 21.87
N VAL A 102 1.06 -10.92 22.13
CA VAL A 102 0.55 -11.83 23.18
C VAL A 102 0.86 -11.33 24.61
N ASP A 103 1.45 -10.15 24.76
CA ASP A 103 2.00 -9.63 26.02
C ASP A 103 1.15 -8.55 26.72
N GLN A 104 -0.16 -8.46 26.44
CA GLN A 104 -1.04 -7.60 27.23
C GLN A 104 -1.85 -8.44 28.22
N PRO A 105 -1.51 -8.44 29.53
CA PRO A 105 -2.37 -9.03 30.53
C PRO A 105 -3.73 -8.32 30.51
N PHE A 106 -4.81 -9.10 30.37
CA PHE A 106 -6.17 -8.60 30.46
C PHE A 106 -6.36 -7.86 31.79
N PRO A 107 -6.91 -6.63 31.81
CA PRO A 107 -7.22 -5.96 33.07
C PRO A 107 -8.32 -6.74 33.78
N SER A 108 -7.96 -7.34 34.91
CA SER A 108 -8.90 -7.95 35.86
C SER A 108 -9.83 -6.85 36.38
N HIS A 109 -11.05 -6.77 35.84
CA HIS A 109 -12.11 -6.03 36.51
C HIS A 109 -12.55 -6.84 37.72
N THR A 110 -12.01 -6.50 38.89
CA THR A 110 -12.58 -6.90 40.18
C THR A 110 -13.82 -6.05 40.42
N ALA A 111 -14.93 -6.74 40.71
CA ALA A 111 -16.24 -6.20 41.08
C ALA A 111 -16.23 -5.52 42.45
#